data_AF-A0A853HG53-F1
#
_entry.id   AF-A0A853HG53-F1
#
_cell.length_a   1.000
_cell.length_b   1.000
_cell.length_c   1.000
_cell.angle_alpha   90.00
_cell.angle_beta   90.00
_cell.angle_gamma   90.00
#
_symmetry.space_group_name_H-M   'P 1'
#
loop_
_entity.id
_entity.type
_entity.pdbx_description
1 polymer ?
#
loop_
_entity_poly.entity_id
_entity_poly.type
_entity_poly.pdbx_seq_one_letter_code
_entity_poly.pdbx_strand_id
1 'polypeptide(L)'
;MTVRLYYNAVDRRAQASNEWHAEWISKRGLKARLWTDKAISEFLGAPLSAGPVKAWKQKEVKKVEATPAFKTWLEQRRAWLVARGKISSDTELPCHLDAPIIPGKQHKES
;
A
#
# COMPACT_ATOMS: atom_id res chain seq x y z
N MET A 1 22.59 29.88 7.43
CA MET A 1 21.84 29.43 6.22
C MET A 1 21.90 27.91 6.06
N THR A 2 21.45 27.14 7.06
CA THR A 2 21.55 25.67 7.09
C THR A 2 20.21 24.96 6.89
N VAL A 3 19.10 25.63 7.21
CA VAL A 3 17.74 25.07 7.13
C VAL A 3 17.32 24.70 5.70
N ARG A 4 17.71 25.51 4.69
CA ARG A 4 17.35 25.27 3.28
C ARG A 4 18.01 24.01 2.69
N LEU A 5 19.23 23.69 3.11
CA LEU A 5 19.95 22.51 2.60
C LEU A 5 19.35 21.21 3.16
N TYR A 6 18.87 21.23 4.41
CA TYR A 6 18.23 20.09 5.03
C TYR A 6 16.91 19.72 4.35
N TYR A 7 16.02 20.70 4.13
CA TYR A 7 14.75 20.46 3.43
C TYR A 7 14.96 19.86 2.04
N ASN A 8 15.87 20.43 1.24
CA ASN A 8 16.19 19.93 -0.10
C ASN A 8 16.72 18.48 -0.11
N ALA A 9 17.44 18.06 0.93
CA ALA A 9 17.94 16.69 1.04
C ALA A 9 16.85 15.69 1.46
N VAL A 10 15.94 16.11 2.34
CA VAL A 10 14.77 15.32 2.74
C VAL A 10 13.82 15.12 1.55
N ASP A 11 13.55 16.17 0.77
CA ASP A 11 12.69 16.11 -0.41
C ASP A 11 13.26 15.18 -1.48
N ARG A 12 14.56 15.24 -1.74
CA ARG A 12 15.22 14.33 -2.70
C ARG A 12 15.19 12.87 -2.24
N ARG A 13 15.32 12.61 -0.94
CA ARG A 13 15.20 11.24 -0.40
C ARG A 13 13.77 10.73 -0.52
N ALA A 14 12.78 11.56 -0.25
CA ALA A 14 11.37 11.21 -0.42
C ALA A 14 11.04 10.92 -1.88
N GLN A 15 11.54 11.72 -2.81
CA GLN A 15 11.37 11.51 -4.24
C GLN A 15 12.00 10.20 -4.71
N ALA A 16 13.25 9.92 -4.36
CA ALA A 16 13.92 8.67 -4.70
C ALA A 16 13.18 7.44 -4.12
N SER A 17 12.63 7.58 -2.91
CA SER A 17 11.79 6.55 -2.31
C SER A 17 10.50 6.33 -3.10
N ASN A 18 9.84 7.40 -3.55
CA ASN A 18 8.62 7.31 -4.36
C ASN A 18 8.88 6.69 -5.73
N GLU A 19 9.97 7.08 -6.38
CA GLU A 19 10.42 6.51 -7.66
C GLU A 19 10.71 5.01 -7.51
N TRP A 20 11.43 4.62 -6.45
CA TRP A 20 11.67 3.20 -6.15
C TRP A 20 10.35 2.45 -5.90
N HIS A 21 9.44 3.04 -5.12
CA HIS A 21 8.14 2.45 -4.83
C HIS A 21 7.20 2.38 -6.04
N ALA A 22 7.40 3.20 -7.07
CA ALA A 22 6.63 3.12 -8.31
C ALA A 22 6.92 1.82 -9.08
N GLU A 23 8.16 1.36 -9.02
CA GLU A 23 8.61 0.15 -9.73
C GLU A 23 8.63 -1.10 -8.86
N TRP A 24 8.93 -0.94 -7.58
CA TRP A 24 9.23 -2.02 -6.65
C TRP A 24 8.31 -2.03 -5.44
N ILE A 25 8.04 -3.23 -4.95
CA ILE A 25 7.33 -3.45 -3.69
C ILE A 25 8.12 -4.42 -2.81
N SER A 26 8.40 -3.98 -1.58
CA SER A 26 9.10 -4.78 -0.60
C SER A 26 8.16 -5.82 0.02
N LYS A 27 8.75 -6.82 0.68
CA LYS A 27 8.01 -7.84 1.44
C LYS A 27 7.03 -7.23 2.45
N ARG A 28 7.44 -6.15 3.11
CA ARG A 28 6.60 -5.43 4.08
C ARG A 28 5.40 -4.76 3.40
N GLY A 29 5.61 -4.17 2.21
CA GLY A 29 4.53 -3.61 1.40
C GLY A 29 3.52 -4.67 0.96
N LEU A 30 3.98 -5.85 0.58
CA LEU A 30 3.10 -6.99 0.27
C LEU A 30 2.27 -7.42 1.48
N LYS A 31 2.90 -7.58 2.66
CA LYS A 31 2.18 -7.96 3.89
C LYS A 31 1.11 -6.94 4.30
N ALA A 32 1.34 -5.65 4.06
CA ALA A 32 0.32 -4.62 4.29
C ALA A 32 -0.92 -4.79 3.39
N ARG A 33 -0.76 -5.44 2.22
CA ARG A 33 -1.84 -5.84 1.32
C ARG A 33 -2.37 -7.25 1.59
N LEU A 34 -2.22 -7.75 2.81
CA LEU A 34 -2.66 -9.08 3.27
C LEU A 34 -1.92 -10.29 2.67
N TRP A 35 -0.85 -10.07 1.90
CA TRP A 35 -0.04 -11.15 1.38
C TRP A 35 0.64 -11.95 2.52
N THR A 36 0.68 -13.27 2.37
CA THR A 36 1.41 -14.17 3.28
C THR A 36 2.73 -14.60 2.65
N ASP A 37 3.71 -15.02 3.47
CA ASP A 37 4.99 -15.54 2.96
C ASP A 37 4.81 -16.71 1.98
N LYS A 38 3.80 -17.56 2.23
CA LYS A 38 3.41 -18.67 1.37
C LYS A 38 2.86 -18.18 0.03
N ALA A 39 1.90 -17.25 0.05
CA ALA A 39 1.32 -16.70 -1.18
C ALA A 39 2.34 -15.92 -2.02
N ILE A 40 3.26 -15.21 -1.38
CA ILE A 40 4.37 -14.55 -2.07
C ILE A 40 5.21 -15.59 -2.83
N SER A 41 5.54 -16.70 -2.18
CA SER A 41 6.34 -17.76 -2.79
C SER A 41 5.60 -18.49 -3.92
N GLU A 42 4.29 -18.74 -3.75
CA GLU A 42 3.46 -19.45 -4.73
C GLU A 42 3.13 -18.60 -5.96
N PHE A 43 2.79 -17.32 -5.78
CA PHE A 43 2.34 -16.48 -6.89
C PHE A 43 3.42 -15.60 -7.52
N LEU A 44 4.40 -15.13 -6.74
CA LEU A 44 5.44 -14.22 -7.22
C LEU A 44 6.82 -14.88 -7.31
N GLY A 45 7.02 -16.02 -6.63
CA GLY A 45 8.29 -16.70 -6.58
C GLY A 45 9.37 -15.91 -5.84
N ALA A 46 10.63 -16.13 -6.25
CA ALA A 46 11.78 -15.54 -5.60
C ALA A 46 11.84 -14.01 -5.80
N PRO A 47 12.24 -13.24 -4.76
CA PRO A 47 12.40 -11.81 -4.90
C PRO A 47 13.61 -11.46 -5.79
N LEU A 48 13.53 -10.32 -6.46
CA LEU A 48 14.57 -9.75 -7.31
C LEU A 48 15.45 -8.77 -6.53
N SER A 49 16.65 -8.52 -7.02
CA SER A 49 17.53 -7.48 -6.48
C SER A 49 17.03 -6.10 -6.91
N ALA A 50 16.64 -5.26 -5.96
CA ALA A 50 16.14 -3.91 -6.20
C ALA A 50 17.06 -2.85 -5.57
N GLY A 51 18.37 -3.08 -5.66
CA GLY A 51 19.41 -2.29 -5.02
C GLY A 51 19.74 -2.84 -3.62
N PRO A 52 19.57 -2.07 -2.53
CA PRO A 52 19.95 -2.50 -1.18
C PRO A 52 19.02 -3.56 -0.58
N VAL A 53 17.83 -3.76 -1.17
CA VAL A 53 16.82 -4.68 -0.66
C VAL A 53 16.30 -5.61 -1.77
N LYS A 54 15.87 -6.80 -1.35
CA LYS A 54 15.17 -7.75 -2.23
C LYS A 54 13.68 -7.38 -2.31
N ALA A 55 13.15 -7.29 -3.52
CA ALA A 55 11.79 -6.81 -3.77
C ALA A 55 11.17 -7.47 -5.03
N TRP A 56 9.88 -7.24 -5.25
CA TRP A 56 9.17 -7.68 -6.44
C TRP A 56 8.76 -6.47 -7.29
N LYS A 57 8.62 -6.66 -8.60
CA LYS A 57 8.14 -5.60 -9.49
C LYS A 57 6.66 -5.36 -9.25
N GLN A 58 6.26 -4.09 -9.08
CA GLN A 58 4.86 -3.71 -8.96
C GLN A 58 4.00 -4.22 -10.11
N LYS A 59 4.52 -4.21 -11.34
CA LYS A 59 3.80 -4.67 -12.53
C LYS A 59 3.41 -6.14 -12.43
N GLU A 60 4.30 -7.00 -11.96
CA GLU A 60 4.03 -8.43 -11.78
C GLU A 60 3.04 -8.67 -10.64
N VAL A 61 3.17 -7.92 -9.54
CA VAL A 61 2.20 -7.96 -8.44
C VAL A 61 0.81 -7.57 -8.91
N LYS A 62 0.67 -6.49 -9.70
CA LYS A 62 -0.62 -6.08 -10.27
C LYS A 62 -1.20 -7.12 -11.22
N LYS A 63 -0.37 -7.78 -12.03
CA LYS A 63 -0.82 -8.89 -12.89
C LYS A 63 -1.37 -10.05 -12.07
N VAL A 64 -0.66 -10.46 -11.02
CA VAL A 64 -1.11 -11.51 -10.11
C VAL A 64 -2.41 -11.10 -9.42
N GLU A 65 -2.49 -9.88 -8.86
CA GLU A 65 -3.69 -9.36 -8.20
C GLU A 65 -4.91 -9.33 -9.13
N ALA A 66 -4.70 -9.19 -10.45
CA ALA A 66 -5.76 -9.25 -11.44
C ALA A 66 -6.24 -10.67 -11.76
N THR A 67 -5.45 -11.71 -11.46
CA THR A 67 -5.82 -13.10 -11.76
C THR A 67 -6.99 -13.58 -10.89
N PRO A 68 -7.90 -14.40 -11.46
CA PRO A 68 -9.02 -14.95 -10.69
C PRO A 68 -8.54 -15.82 -9.53
N ALA A 69 -7.47 -16.60 -9.73
CA ALA A 69 -6.87 -17.44 -8.69
C ALA A 69 -6.46 -16.62 -7.45
N PHE A 70 -5.81 -15.47 -7.66
CA PHE A 70 -5.43 -14.61 -6.56
C PHE A 70 -6.63 -13.96 -5.88
N LYS A 71 -7.65 -13.54 -6.64
CA LYS A 71 -8.87 -12.95 -6.09
C LYS A 71 -9.59 -13.94 -5.17
N THR A 72 -9.78 -15.17 -5.62
CA THR A 72 -10.37 -16.24 -4.79
C THR A 72 -9.54 -16.51 -3.54
N TRP A 73 -8.20 -16.55 -3.67
CA TRP A 73 -7.31 -16.69 -2.51
C TRP A 73 -7.44 -15.52 -1.53
N LEU A 74 -7.54 -14.28 -2.03
CA LEU A 74 -7.66 -13.07 -1.21
C LEU A 74 -8.99 -13.03 -0.45
N GLU A 75 -10.08 -13.47 -1.08
CA GLU A 75 -11.40 -13.61 -0.44
C GLU A 75 -11.35 -14.61 0.71
N GLN A 76 -10.79 -15.80 0.48
CA GLN A 76 -10.59 -16.80 1.54
C GLN A 76 -9.71 -16.25 2.67
N ARG A 77 -8.65 -15.51 2.31
CA ARG A 77 -7.75 -14.88 3.29
C ARG A 77 -8.48 -13.84 4.14
N ARG A 78 -9.34 -13.02 3.54
CA ARG A 78 -10.17 -12.04 4.25
C ARG A 78 -11.15 -12.74 5.19
N ALA A 79 -11.89 -13.73 4.70
CA ALA A 79 -12.82 -14.51 5.51
C ALA A 79 -12.12 -15.15 6.73
N TRP A 80 -10.93 -15.73 6.52
CA TRP A 80 -10.13 -16.28 7.61
C TRP A 80 -9.67 -15.23 8.63
N LEU A 81 -9.32 -14.02 8.20
CA LEU A 81 -8.94 -12.93 9.10
C LEU A 81 -10.13 -12.40 9.90
N VAL A 82 -11.30 -12.28 9.26
CA VAL A 82 -12.56 -11.89 9.92
C VAL A 82 -12.94 -12.92 10.98
N ALA A 83 -12.91 -14.22 10.64
CA ALA A 83 -13.22 -15.30 11.58
C ALA A 83 -12.31 -15.32 12.82
N ARG A 84 -11.08 -14.80 12.70
CA ARG A 84 -10.12 -14.69 13.81
C ARG A 84 -10.17 -13.33 14.53
N GLY A 85 -11.09 -12.44 14.16
CA GLY A 85 -11.19 -11.09 14.70
C GLY A 85 -9.95 -10.23 14.44
N LYS A 86 -9.19 -10.53 13.39
CA LYS A 86 -7.94 -9.81 13.05
C LYS A 86 -8.18 -8.61 12.13
N ILE A 87 -9.30 -8.61 11.40
CA ILE A 87 -9.80 -7.48 10.64
C ILE A 87 -11.29 -7.34 10.94
N SER A 88 -11.79 -6.11 11.06
CA SER A 88 -13.24 -5.88 11.13
C SER A 88 -13.83 -6.23 9.76
N SER A 89 -14.95 -6.94 9.73
CA SER A 89 -15.72 -7.21 8.49
C SER A 89 -16.21 -5.92 7.83
N ASP A 90 -16.20 -4.81 8.58
CA ASP A 90 -16.62 -3.46 8.21
C ASP A 90 -15.52 -2.69 7.46
N THR A 91 -14.92 -3.30 6.44
CA THR A 91 -14.20 -2.55 5.40
C THR A 91 -14.86 -2.81 4.07
N GLU A 92 -16.19 -2.72 4.06
CA GLU A 92 -16.85 -2.13 2.91
C GLU A 92 -16.42 -0.67 2.85
N LEU A 93 -16.14 -0.22 1.63
CA LEU A 93 -15.82 1.14 1.23
C LEU A 93 -16.50 2.19 2.15
N PRO A 94 -15.82 3.27 2.56
CA PRO A 94 -16.55 4.48 2.89
C PRO A 94 -17.26 4.91 1.60
N CYS A 95 -18.54 4.52 1.45
CA CYS A 95 -19.47 5.02 0.45
C CYS A 95 -19.84 6.49 0.72
N HIS A 96 -18.93 7.29 1.26
CA HIS A 96 -19.21 8.65 1.73
C HIS A 96 -18.17 9.64 1.19
N LEU A 97 -18.14 9.79 -0.12
CA LEU A 97 -17.58 10.98 -0.78
C LEU A 97 -18.58 11.56 -1.79
N ASP A 98 -19.84 11.70 -1.37
CA ASP A 98 -20.82 12.60 -1.99
C ASP A 98 -21.31 13.65 -0.97
N ALA A 99 -20.39 14.20 -0.18
CA ALA A 99 -20.68 15.43 0.57
C ALA A 99 -19.97 16.60 -0.14
N PRO A 100 -20.70 17.53 -0.79
CA PRO A 100 -20.08 18.75 -1.26
C PRO A 100 -19.63 19.56 -0.05
N ILE A 101 -18.32 19.81 0.06
CA ILE A 101 -17.80 20.81 1.00
C ILE A 101 -18.16 22.18 0.41
N ILE A 102 -19.36 22.65 0.74
CA ILE A 102 -19.80 24.03 0.52
C ILE A 102 -18.99 24.93 1.47
N PRO A 103 -18.47 26.08 1.00
CA PRO A 103 -17.59 26.93 1.79
C PRO A 103 -18.36 27.78 2.79
N GLY A 104 -17.74 28.03 3.96
CA GLY A 104 -18.01 29.21 4.78
C GLY A 104 -18.72 28.96 6.10
N LYS A 105 -17.94 29.05 7.19
CA LYS A 105 -18.34 29.79 8.39
C LYS A 105 -17.10 30.47 8.97
N GLN A 106 -17.10 31.81 8.88
CA GLN A 106 -16.27 32.65 9.73
C GLN A 106 -16.60 32.31 11.18
N HIS A 107 -15.58 32.09 12.01
CA HIS A 107 -15.72 32.25 13.45
C HIS A 107 -14.83 33.39 13.89
N LYS A 108 -15.49 34.37 14.50
CA LYS A 108 -14.97 35.58 15.10
C LYS A 108 -14.90 35.29 16.59
N GLU A 109 -13.72 35.37 17.20
CA GLU A 109 -13.49 35.41 18.65
C GLU A 109 -11.99 35.73 18.83
N SER A 110 -11.52 36.71 19.59
CA SER A 110 -12.12 37.73 20.47
C SER A 110 -11.23 38.97 20.42
#